data_AF-A0A538JDA8-F1
#
_entry.id   AF-A0A538JDA8-F1
#
_cell.length_a   1.000
_cell.length_b   1.000
_cell.length_c   1.000
_cell.angle_alpha   90.00
_cell.angle_beta   90.00
_cell.angle_gamma   90.00
#
_symmetry.space_group_name_H-M   'P 1'
#
loop_
_entity.id
_entity.type
_entity.pdbx_description
1 polymer ?
#
loop_
_entity_poly.entity_id
_entity_poly.type
_entity_poly.pdbx_seq_one_letter_code
_entity_poly.pdbx_strand_id
1 'polypeptide(L)'
;MSRFEPWPRPMDEARRQLARHLVGTGIEVGPGHQPFPIAFPGVTIRYFDRWQPDESRALYPELDGAEFPAPDVVGDLDRDRLSPLADESEDFVIASHVLEHVAEPLGLLDDIHRVLRPGGLALVLLPDRRRTFDRARPPTPLAHLVEEHRRGVTEVDDDHMVEFLTQTGEGASYTGIPFETDGERAAWFDWHRKRSIHVHCWTEDEFLEVLLHAIATMGHRWEFVDGIIADDEGEHGIEFGYVLRRSTLAFDPSELAERFDATWRAWCAERRALHTRWDEADQRLTSCSTDIATLQTQVAELEAVVAHQDRRLAVFRRSPLYPVLRLAQRARRTRFLS
;
A
#
# COMPACT_ATOMS: atom_id res chain seq x y z
N MET A 1 4.68 -25.02 13.41
CA MET A 1 5.37 -24.40 12.26
C MET A 1 4.36 -23.62 11.43
N SER A 2 3.80 -22.55 11.99
CA SER A 2 3.02 -21.56 11.23
C SER A 2 3.97 -20.38 11.05
N ARG A 3 4.80 -20.43 10.01
CA ARG A 3 5.84 -19.40 9.74
C ARG A 3 5.42 -18.40 8.66
N PHE A 4 4.19 -18.50 8.17
CA PHE A 4 3.68 -17.66 7.10
C PHE A 4 2.33 -17.11 7.52
N GLU A 5 2.30 -15.84 7.92
CA GLU A 5 1.18 -15.01 7.47
C GLU A 5 1.56 -14.58 6.04
N PRO A 6 0.72 -14.83 5.03
CA PRO A 6 0.99 -14.34 3.68
C PRO A 6 1.24 -12.83 3.73
N TRP A 7 2.13 -12.33 2.87
CA TRP A 7 2.30 -10.89 2.63
C TRP A 7 0.90 -10.23 2.55
N PRO A 8 0.71 -9.03 3.13
CA PRO A 8 -0.60 -8.40 3.22
C PRO A 8 -1.35 -8.53 1.89
N ARG A 9 -2.65 -8.82 1.96
CA ARG A 9 -3.47 -8.85 0.75
C ARG A 9 -3.24 -7.53 0.01
N PRO A 10 -3.04 -7.56 -1.32
CA PRO A 10 -2.71 -6.37 -2.08
C PRO A 10 -3.74 -5.30 -1.79
N MET A 11 -3.27 -4.05 -1.85
CA MET A 11 -4.04 -2.83 -1.59
C MET A 11 -5.16 -2.67 -2.63
N ASP A 12 -6.17 -3.56 -2.57
CA ASP A 12 -7.06 -3.86 -3.69
C ASP A 12 -7.87 -2.64 -4.10
N GLU A 13 -8.30 -1.83 -3.13
CA GLU A 13 -9.10 -0.64 -3.41
C GLU A 13 -8.22 0.51 -3.93
N ALA A 14 -7.08 0.78 -3.29
CA ALA A 14 -6.17 1.83 -3.74
C ALA A 14 -5.58 1.50 -5.13
N ARG A 15 -5.17 0.25 -5.37
CA ARG A 15 -4.68 -0.21 -6.68
C ARG A 15 -5.78 -0.16 -7.75
N ARG A 16 -7.03 -0.56 -7.44
CA ARG A 16 -8.17 -0.39 -8.37
C ARG A 16 -8.44 1.07 -8.71
N GLN A 17 -8.26 1.97 -7.73
CA GLN A 17 -8.36 3.39 -7.98
C GLN A 17 -7.29 3.88 -8.95
N LEU A 18 -6.05 3.41 -8.84
CA LEU A 18 -5.00 3.74 -9.82
C LEU A 18 -5.25 3.09 -11.18
N ALA A 19 -5.83 1.89 -11.22
CA ALA A 19 -6.13 1.18 -12.46
C ALA A 19 -7.07 1.96 -13.41
N ARG A 20 -7.79 2.98 -12.93
CA ARG A 20 -8.65 3.86 -13.75
C ARG A 20 -7.90 4.70 -14.77
N HIS A 21 -6.60 4.86 -14.57
CA HIS A 21 -5.75 5.60 -15.49
C HIS A 21 -5.28 4.74 -16.66
N LEU A 22 -5.34 3.41 -16.52
CA LEU A 22 -4.87 2.48 -17.54
C LEU A 22 -5.87 2.42 -18.70
N VAL A 23 -5.35 2.65 -19.91
CA VAL A 23 -6.12 2.60 -21.15
C VAL A 23 -5.24 2.01 -22.24
N GLY A 24 -5.80 1.13 -23.08
CA GLY A 24 -5.09 0.55 -24.22
C GLY A 24 -4.34 -0.73 -23.85
N THR A 25 -3.17 -0.93 -24.46
CA THR A 25 -2.34 -2.12 -24.27
C THR A 25 -1.01 -1.74 -23.65
N GLY A 26 -0.69 -2.39 -22.53
CA GLY A 26 0.54 -2.17 -21.81
C GLY A 26 1.13 -3.46 -21.26
N ILE A 27 2.17 -3.31 -20.45
CA ILE A 27 2.92 -4.42 -19.88
C ILE A 27 3.05 -4.26 -18.37
N GLU A 28 2.85 -5.35 -17.64
CA GLU A 28 3.17 -5.45 -16.22
C GLU A 28 4.47 -6.22 -16.07
N VAL A 29 5.43 -5.60 -15.40
CA VAL A 29 6.75 -6.16 -15.10
C VAL A 29 6.70 -6.79 -13.71
N GLY A 30 7.08 -8.06 -13.61
CA GLY A 30 7.12 -8.80 -12.36
C GLY A 30 5.75 -8.95 -11.68
N PRO A 31 4.71 -9.49 -12.35
CA PRO A 31 3.37 -9.65 -11.75
C PRO A 31 3.36 -10.58 -10.53
N GLY A 32 4.37 -11.44 -10.38
CA GLY A 32 4.48 -12.38 -9.27
C GLY A 32 3.24 -13.26 -9.14
N HIS A 33 2.75 -13.43 -7.92
CA HIS A 33 1.51 -14.17 -7.63
C HIS A 33 0.30 -13.26 -7.40
N GLN A 34 0.45 -11.94 -7.59
CA GLN A 34 -0.57 -10.92 -7.33
C GLN A 34 -0.57 -9.90 -8.46
N PRO A 35 -0.97 -10.31 -9.69
CA PRO A 35 -1.00 -9.41 -10.83
C PRO A 35 -1.89 -8.19 -10.56
N PHE A 36 -1.54 -7.06 -11.16
CA PHE A 36 -2.22 -5.79 -10.90
C PHE A 36 -3.71 -5.87 -11.28
N PRO A 37 -4.62 -5.36 -10.42
CA PRO A 37 -6.05 -5.54 -10.65
C PRO A 37 -6.52 -4.77 -11.88
N ILE A 38 -7.03 -5.50 -12.88
CA ILE A 38 -7.69 -4.90 -14.05
C ILE A 38 -9.11 -4.50 -13.67
N ALA A 39 -9.39 -3.20 -13.73
CA ALA A 39 -10.68 -2.67 -13.29
C ALA A 39 -11.63 -2.28 -14.44
N PHE A 40 -11.14 -2.15 -15.69
CA PHE A 40 -11.92 -1.53 -16.78
C PHE A 40 -11.87 -2.30 -18.11
N PRO A 41 -13.00 -2.39 -18.84
CA PRO A 41 -13.02 -2.93 -20.21
C PRO A 41 -12.11 -2.15 -21.15
N GLY A 42 -11.44 -2.85 -22.07
CA GLY A 42 -10.58 -2.22 -23.08
C GLY A 42 -9.11 -2.02 -22.66
N VAL A 43 -8.73 -2.51 -21.48
CA VAL A 43 -7.33 -2.62 -21.06
C VAL A 43 -6.82 -4.03 -21.37
N THR A 44 -5.67 -4.12 -22.04
CA THR A 44 -4.94 -5.37 -22.26
C THR A 44 -3.59 -5.29 -21.57
N ILE A 45 -3.31 -6.24 -20.68
CA ILE A 45 -2.01 -6.36 -20.00
C ILE A 45 -1.29 -7.58 -20.55
N ARG A 46 -0.03 -7.39 -20.92
CA ARG A 46 0.94 -8.47 -21.12
C ARG A 46 1.85 -8.55 -19.92
N TYR A 47 2.44 -9.72 -19.68
CA TYR A 47 3.32 -9.94 -18.54
C TYR A 47 4.78 -10.10 -18.97
N PHE A 48 5.66 -9.40 -18.28
CA PHE A 48 7.12 -9.58 -18.35
C PHE A 48 7.61 -10.18 -17.04
N ASP A 49 8.23 -11.36 -17.09
CA ASP A 49 8.82 -12.00 -15.90
C ASP A 49 10.03 -12.84 -16.29
N ARG A 50 10.89 -13.14 -15.33
CA ARG A 50 12.07 -13.99 -15.49
C ARG A 50 11.70 -15.47 -15.57
N TRP A 51 10.66 -15.87 -14.83
CA TRP A 51 10.37 -17.27 -14.56
C TRP A 51 9.02 -17.71 -15.14
N GLN A 52 8.96 -18.93 -15.65
CA GLN A 52 7.70 -19.58 -15.96
C GLN A 52 6.98 -20.01 -14.67
N PRO A 53 5.65 -20.20 -14.68
CA PRO A 53 4.88 -20.49 -13.46
C PRO A 53 5.39 -21.69 -12.63
N ASP A 54 5.87 -22.76 -13.27
CA ASP A 54 6.46 -23.92 -12.56
C ASP A 54 7.78 -23.58 -11.87
N GLU A 55 8.59 -22.72 -12.47
CA GLU A 55 9.86 -22.27 -11.91
C GLU A 55 9.61 -21.34 -10.71
N SER A 56 8.66 -20.40 -10.83
CA SER A 56 8.22 -19.55 -9.72
C SER A 56 7.71 -20.37 -8.53
N ARG A 57 6.87 -21.39 -8.79
CA ARG A 57 6.41 -22.30 -7.72
C ARG A 57 7.55 -23.04 -7.03
N ALA A 58 8.57 -23.46 -7.78
CA ALA A 58 9.73 -24.12 -7.20
C ALA A 58 10.61 -23.16 -6.38
N LEU A 59 10.69 -21.89 -6.77
CA LEU A 59 11.43 -20.85 -6.07
C LEU A 59 10.74 -20.38 -4.79
N TYR A 60 9.41 -20.31 -4.78
CA TYR A 60 8.60 -19.83 -3.67
C TYR A 60 7.68 -20.93 -3.09
N PRO A 61 8.23 -22.03 -2.54
CA PRO A 61 7.43 -23.13 -1.99
C PRO A 61 6.52 -22.72 -0.83
N GLU A 62 6.83 -21.61 -0.17
CA GLU A 62 6.02 -21.02 0.89
C GLU A 62 4.71 -20.39 0.40
N LEU A 63 4.58 -20.13 -0.91
CA LEU A 63 3.36 -19.66 -1.57
C LEU A 63 2.57 -20.83 -2.19
N ASP A 64 2.53 -21.98 -1.50
CA ASP A 64 1.80 -23.15 -1.98
C ASP A 64 0.31 -22.82 -2.25
N GLY A 65 -0.18 -23.25 -3.42
CA GLY A 65 -1.52 -22.93 -3.91
C GLY A 65 -1.68 -21.54 -4.55
N ALA A 66 -0.65 -20.69 -4.58
CA ALA A 66 -0.69 -19.43 -5.31
C ALA A 66 -0.61 -19.65 -6.83
N GLU A 67 -1.28 -18.77 -7.58
CA GLU A 67 -1.25 -18.76 -9.04
C GLU A 67 -0.24 -17.72 -9.53
N PHE A 68 0.60 -18.12 -10.48
CA PHE A 68 1.54 -17.24 -11.18
C PHE A 68 1.11 -17.17 -12.65
N PRO A 69 0.89 -15.97 -13.22
CA PRO A 69 0.55 -15.84 -14.63
C PRO A 69 1.75 -16.23 -15.50
N ALA A 70 1.48 -16.79 -16.67
CA ALA A 70 2.53 -17.06 -17.64
C ALA A 70 2.99 -15.74 -18.29
N PRO A 71 4.31 -15.45 -18.35
CA PRO A 71 4.80 -14.25 -19.00
C PRO A 71 4.64 -14.34 -20.52
N ASP A 72 4.18 -13.25 -21.13
CA ASP A 72 4.21 -13.05 -22.59
C ASP A 72 5.63 -12.76 -23.09
N VAL A 73 6.47 -12.17 -22.22
CA VAL A 73 7.88 -11.86 -22.49
C VAL A 73 8.72 -12.38 -21.32
N VAL A 74 9.65 -13.30 -21.63
CA VAL A 74 10.60 -13.80 -20.64
C VAL A 74 11.88 -12.99 -20.69
N GLY A 75 12.33 -12.46 -19.55
CA GLY A 75 13.60 -11.74 -19.47
C GLY A 75 14.06 -11.47 -18.03
N ASP A 76 15.36 -11.32 -17.85
CA ASP A 76 15.99 -11.04 -16.56
C ASP A 76 16.16 -9.53 -16.39
N LEU A 77 15.48 -8.92 -15.41
CA LEU A 77 15.53 -7.46 -15.24
C LEU A 77 16.93 -6.93 -14.90
N ASP A 78 17.81 -7.73 -14.30
CA ASP A 78 19.18 -7.28 -14.03
C ASP A 78 20.07 -7.27 -15.28
N ARG A 79 19.71 -8.06 -16.31
CA ARG A 79 20.57 -8.26 -17.50
C ARG A 79 19.95 -7.71 -18.77
N ASP A 80 18.70 -8.06 -19.01
CA ASP A 80 17.93 -7.72 -20.19
C ASP A 80 17.14 -6.42 -19.99
N ARG A 81 16.78 -6.08 -18.74
CA ARG A 81 15.79 -5.05 -18.39
C ARG A 81 14.60 -5.12 -19.35
N LEU A 82 14.25 -4.02 -20.04
CA LEU A 82 13.17 -4.00 -21.04
C LEU A 82 13.70 -3.93 -22.48
N SER A 83 14.94 -4.37 -22.73
CA SER A 83 15.49 -4.43 -24.09
C SER A 83 14.68 -5.29 -25.08
N PRO A 84 13.91 -6.33 -24.67
CA PRO A 84 13.02 -7.05 -25.60
C PRO A 84 11.83 -6.22 -26.10
N LEU A 85 11.52 -5.09 -25.45
CA LEU A 85 10.43 -4.21 -25.82
C LEU A 85 10.94 -3.08 -26.73
N ALA A 86 10.18 -2.78 -27.77
CA ALA A 86 10.49 -1.69 -28.67
C ALA A 86 10.26 -0.33 -28.00
N ASP A 87 10.95 0.69 -28.49
CA ASP A 87 10.71 2.07 -28.08
C ASP A 87 9.27 2.47 -28.44
N GLU A 88 8.62 3.23 -27.55
CA GLU A 88 7.28 3.77 -27.80
C GLU A 88 6.23 2.70 -28.18
N SER A 89 6.34 1.49 -27.61
CA SER A 89 5.45 0.35 -27.88
C SER A 89 4.31 0.16 -26.90
N GLU A 90 4.40 0.73 -25.70
CA GLU A 90 3.43 0.50 -24.62
C GLU A 90 2.58 1.75 -24.35
N ASP A 91 1.26 1.58 -24.20
CA ASP A 91 0.39 2.65 -23.71
C ASP A 91 0.61 2.90 -22.22
N PHE A 92 0.96 1.85 -21.47
CA PHE A 92 1.34 1.92 -20.08
C PHE A 92 2.33 0.82 -19.67
N VAL A 93 3.07 1.07 -18.59
CA VAL A 93 3.93 0.09 -17.92
C VAL A 93 3.55 0.06 -16.44
N ILE A 94 3.36 -1.13 -15.87
CA ILE A 94 3.17 -1.33 -14.43
C ILE A 94 4.45 -1.94 -13.87
N ALA A 95 5.03 -1.30 -12.87
CA ALA A 95 6.15 -1.79 -12.07
C ALA A 95 5.74 -1.73 -10.60
N SER A 96 5.12 -2.80 -10.12
CA SER A 96 4.62 -2.91 -8.76
C SER A 96 5.52 -3.83 -7.96
N HIS A 97 6.27 -3.29 -6.99
CA HIS A 97 7.20 -4.06 -6.17
C HIS A 97 8.27 -4.77 -7.03
N VAL A 98 9.03 -3.95 -7.76
CA VAL A 98 10.04 -4.40 -8.73
C VAL A 98 11.34 -3.63 -8.54
N LEU A 99 11.27 -2.30 -8.46
CA LEU A 99 12.45 -1.42 -8.43
C LEU A 99 13.32 -1.62 -7.19
N GLU A 100 12.74 -2.09 -6.09
CA GLU A 100 13.46 -2.42 -4.87
C GLU A 100 14.28 -3.72 -4.95
N HIS A 101 14.06 -4.51 -6.00
CA HIS A 101 14.67 -5.84 -6.18
C HIS A 101 15.79 -5.87 -7.23
N VAL A 102 15.79 -4.92 -8.17
CA VAL A 102 16.74 -4.91 -9.28
C VAL A 102 18.07 -4.28 -8.87
N ALA A 103 19.16 -4.75 -9.45
CA ALA A 103 20.50 -4.22 -9.23
C ALA A 103 20.66 -2.77 -9.71
N GLU A 104 19.87 -2.36 -10.71
CA GLU A 104 20.05 -1.08 -11.39
C GLU A 104 18.70 -0.37 -11.63
N PRO A 105 18.12 0.27 -10.59
CA PRO A 105 16.78 0.85 -10.67
C PRO A 105 16.66 2.04 -11.64
N LEU A 106 17.70 2.86 -11.78
CA LEU A 106 17.68 4.04 -12.64
C LEU A 106 17.59 3.67 -14.13
N GLY A 107 18.33 2.68 -14.59
CA GLY A 107 18.22 2.21 -15.97
C GLY A 107 16.94 1.41 -16.23
N LEU A 108 16.33 0.79 -15.23
CA LEU A 108 14.96 0.28 -15.39
C LEU A 108 13.97 1.44 -15.58
N LEU A 109 14.11 2.55 -14.85
CA LEU A 109 13.30 3.75 -15.08
C LEU A 109 13.56 4.37 -16.48
N ASP A 110 14.80 4.39 -16.97
CA ASP A 110 15.13 4.78 -18.35
C ASP A 110 14.37 3.92 -19.36
N ASP A 111 14.40 2.61 -19.16
CA ASP A 111 13.75 1.65 -20.04
C ASP A 111 12.22 1.80 -20.01
N ILE A 112 11.63 1.97 -18.82
CA ILE A 112 10.20 2.29 -18.66
C ILE A 112 9.85 3.57 -19.43
N HIS A 113 10.65 4.63 -19.30
CA HIS A 113 10.45 5.87 -20.04
C HIS A 113 10.56 5.66 -21.56
N ARG A 114 11.54 4.87 -22.03
CA ARG A 114 11.79 4.59 -23.44
C ARG A 114 10.65 3.83 -24.12
N VAL A 115 10.14 2.77 -23.48
CA VAL A 115 9.13 1.86 -24.08
C VAL A 115 7.73 2.48 -24.09
N LEU A 116 7.46 3.45 -23.21
CA LEU A 116 6.17 4.14 -23.21
C LEU A 116 5.98 5.00 -24.46
N ARG A 117 4.79 4.98 -25.05
CA ARG A 117 4.41 5.95 -26.09
C ARG A 117 4.47 7.38 -25.57
N PRO A 118 4.60 8.39 -26.45
CA PRO A 118 4.36 9.78 -26.09
C PRO A 118 2.97 9.94 -25.45
N GLY A 119 2.91 10.38 -24.18
CA GLY A 119 1.68 10.47 -23.39
C GLY A 119 1.29 9.21 -22.62
N GLY A 120 2.03 8.11 -22.76
CA GLY A 120 1.83 6.86 -22.03
C GLY A 120 2.11 7.00 -20.54
N LEU A 121 1.66 6.00 -19.76
CA LEU A 121 1.70 6.04 -18.30
C LEU A 121 2.62 4.98 -17.68
N ALA A 122 3.49 5.36 -16.76
CA ALA A 122 4.10 4.42 -15.82
C ALA A 122 3.31 4.42 -14.51
N LEU A 123 2.98 3.23 -14.02
CA LEU A 123 2.41 3.01 -12.71
C LEU A 123 3.48 2.30 -11.87
N VAL A 124 4.09 3.05 -10.95
CA VAL A 124 5.20 2.58 -10.11
C VAL A 124 4.72 2.48 -8.67
N LEU A 125 4.70 1.28 -8.09
CA LEU A 125 4.44 1.09 -6.66
C LEU A 125 5.65 0.48 -5.97
N LEU A 126 5.90 0.94 -4.76
CA LEU A 126 7.04 0.57 -3.94
C LEU A 126 6.58 0.32 -2.50
N PRO A 127 7.15 -0.67 -1.81
CA PRO A 127 6.93 -0.84 -0.39
C PRO A 127 7.47 0.36 0.41
N ASP A 128 6.65 0.89 1.31
CA ASP A 128 7.06 1.88 2.30
C ASP A 128 7.87 1.18 3.38
N ARG A 129 9.19 1.42 3.39
CA ARG A 129 10.09 0.78 4.34
C ARG A 129 9.66 0.94 5.80
N ARG A 130 8.97 2.02 6.17
CA ARG A 130 8.50 2.25 7.55
C ARG A 130 7.45 1.25 7.99
N ARG A 131 6.77 0.61 7.03
CA ARG A 131 5.61 -0.26 7.23
C ARG A 131 5.83 -1.70 6.77
N THR A 132 7.02 -2.04 6.29
CA THR A 132 7.42 -3.40 5.91
C THR A 132 8.49 -3.96 6.86
N PHE A 133 9.01 -5.15 6.54
CA PHE A 133 10.17 -5.72 7.22
C PHE A 133 11.45 -4.88 7.06
N ASP A 134 11.46 -3.88 6.17
CA ASP A 134 12.59 -2.97 5.95
C ASP A 134 12.65 -1.83 6.98
N ARG A 135 11.75 -1.79 7.97
CA ARG A 135 11.63 -0.67 8.94
C ARG A 135 12.92 -0.30 9.67
N ALA A 136 13.79 -1.28 9.90
CA ALA A 136 15.07 -1.07 10.57
C ALA A 136 16.22 -0.70 9.61
N ARG A 137 16.04 -0.87 8.30
CA ARG A 137 17.06 -0.59 7.29
C ARG A 137 17.15 0.92 7.02
N PRO A 138 18.36 1.45 6.79
CA PRO A 138 18.51 2.80 6.27
C PRO A 138 17.92 2.89 4.85
N PRO A 139 17.40 4.06 4.44
CA PRO A 139 16.95 4.23 3.07
C PRO A 139 18.11 4.09 2.10
N THR A 140 17.86 3.52 0.92
CA THR A 140 18.86 3.46 -0.15
C THR A 140 19.09 4.87 -0.70
N PRO A 141 20.29 5.45 -0.56
CA PRO A 141 20.54 6.83 -0.95
C PRO A 141 20.61 6.97 -2.47
N LEU A 142 20.13 8.09 -3.02
CA LEU A 142 20.23 8.39 -4.45
C LEU A 142 21.66 8.24 -4.99
N ALA A 143 22.67 8.68 -4.23
CA ALA A 143 24.07 8.62 -4.65
C ALA A 143 24.56 7.18 -4.91
N HIS A 144 24.02 6.19 -4.18
CA HIS A 144 24.29 4.77 -4.41
C HIS A 144 23.75 4.34 -5.78
N LEU A 145 22.48 4.65 -6.05
CA LEU A 145 21.83 4.33 -7.32
C LEU A 145 22.53 4.98 -8.52
N VAL A 146 22.94 6.24 -8.38
CA VAL A 146 23.67 6.97 -9.42
C VAL A 146 25.02 6.30 -9.71
N GLU A 147 25.72 5.83 -8.69
CA GLU A 147 26.99 5.13 -8.88
C GLU A 147 26.81 3.76 -9.54
N GLU A 148 25.80 3.00 -9.14
CA GLU A 148 25.44 1.73 -9.78
C GLU A 148 25.04 1.89 -11.23
N HIS A 149 24.22 2.91 -11.52
CA HIS A 149 23.85 3.29 -12.89
C HIS A 149 25.08 3.65 -13.73
N ARG A 150 25.97 4.49 -13.19
CA ARG A 150 27.22 4.88 -13.86
C ARG A 150 28.12 3.68 -14.16
N ARG A 151 28.11 2.67 -13.28
CA ARG A 151 28.86 1.42 -13.44
C ARG A 151 28.16 0.43 -14.38
N GLY A 152 26.86 0.58 -14.62
CA GLY A 152 26.06 -0.35 -15.41
C GLY A 152 26.04 -1.74 -14.80
N VAL A 153 25.78 -1.83 -13.49
CA VAL A 153 25.72 -3.12 -12.78
C VAL A 153 24.60 -3.99 -13.37
N THR A 154 24.83 -5.29 -13.43
CA THR A 154 23.88 -6.28 -13.98
C THR A 154 23.63 -7.45 -13.04
N GLU A 155 23.99 -7.26 -11.77
CA GLU A 155 23.87 -8.24 -10.70
C GLU A 155 23.92 -7.52 -9.37
N VAL A 156 23.08 -7.95 -8.44
CA VAL A 156 23.10 -7.49 -7.06
C VAL A 156 24.33 -8.05 -6.35
N ASP A 157 25.17 -7.19 -5.77
CA ASP A 157 26.38 -7.63 -5.07
C ASP A 157 26.13 -8.29 -3.70
N ASP A 158 27.20 -8.85 -3.12
CA ASP A 158 27.13 -9.53 -1.82
C ASP A 158 26.83 -8.57 -0.65
N ASP A 159 27.14 -7.27 -0.79
CA ASP A 159 26.91 -6.29 0.27
C ASP A 159 25.40 -6.06 0.47
N HIS A 160 24.63 -6.01 -0.61
CA HIS A 160 23.17 -6.00 -0.55
C HIS A 160 22.60 -7.27 0.11
N MET A 161 23.18 -8.44 -0.19
CA MET A 161 22.77 -9.71 0.43
C MET A 161 23.01 -9.67 1.95
N VAL A 162 24.19 -9.22 2.37
CA VAL A 162 24.54 -9.10 3.78
C VAL A 162 23.60 -8.12 4.49
N GLU A 163 23.33 -6.95 3.88
CA GLU A 163 22.43 -5.96 4.45
C GLU A 163 21.03 -6.54 4.67
N PHE A 164 20.39 -7.07 3.63
CA PHE A 164 19.05 -7.64 3.76
C PHE A 164 19.01 -8.75 4.81
N LEU A 165 19.92 -9.73 4.71
CA LEU A 165 19.91 -10.90 5.59
C LEU A 165 20.16 -10.57 7.06
N THR A 166 20.76 -9.42 7.38
CA THR A 166 21.12 -9.05 8.75
C THR A 166 20.30 -7.90 9.32
N GLN A 167 19.64 -7.08 8.48
CA GLN A 167 18.99 -5.84 8.92
C GLN A 167 17.48 -5.81 8.73
N THR A 168 16.87 -6.79 8.05
CA THR A 168 15.40 -6.90 7.98
C THR A 168 14.80 -7.43 9.28
N GLY A 169 13.59 -6.97 9.58
CA GLY A 169 12.83 -7.33 10.78
C GLY A 169 11.78 -8.43 10.58
N GLU A 170 10.81 -8.46 11.48
CA GLU A 170 9.66 -9.36 11.44
C GLU A 170 8.90 -9.24 10.10
N GLY A 171 8.55 -10.39 9.51
CA GLY A 171 7.93 -10.48 8.19
C GLY A 171 8.90 -10.85 7.06
N ALA A 172 10.21 -10.63 7.22
CA ALA A 172 11.21 -11.11 6.27
C ALA A 172 11.41 -12.63 6.42
N SER A 173 11.53 -13.33 5.29
CA SER A 173 11.77 -14.77 5.24
C SER A 173 13.22 -15.08 4.90
N TYR A 174 13.70 -16.25 5.35
CA TYR A 174 15.04 -16.76 5.04
C TYR A 174 16.19 -15.82 5.43
N THR A 175 16.02 -15.07 6.52
CA THR A 175 17.04 -14.15 7.05
C THR A 175 18.21 -14.87 7.74
N GLY A 176 19.30 -14.14 7.94
CA GLY A 176 20.53 -14.63 8.56
C GLY A 176 21.49 -15.27 7.57
N ILE A 177 22.73 -15.46 8.01
CA ILE A 177 23.80 -16.12 7.24
C ILE A 177 24.25 -17.34 8.06
N PRO A 178 23.55 -18.48 7.95
CA PRO A 178 23.73 -19.62 8.85
C PRO A 178 24.97 -20.47 8.51
N PHE A 179 25.73 -20.11 7.48
CA PHE A 179 26.83 -20.91 6.94
C PHE A 179 28.19 -20.33 7.28
N GLU A 180 29.09 -21.19 7.75
CA GLU A 180 30.43 -20.82 8.18
C GLU A 180 31.44 -20.80 7.02
N THR A 181 31.27 -21.66 6.00
CA THR A 181 32.20 -21.73 4.87
C THR A 181 31.85 -20.73 3.76
N ASP A 182 32.86 -20.22 3.07
CA ASP A 182 32.68 -19.26 1.97
C ASP A 182 31.85 -19.84 0.81
N GLY A 183 32.02 -21.13 0.51
CA GLY A 183 31.29 -21.79 -0.57
C GLY A 183 29.79 -21.94 -0.29
N GLU A 184 29.43 -22.32 0.94
CA GLU A 184 28.02 -22.41 1.35
C GLU A 184 27.38 -21.02 1.43
N ARG A 185 28.13 -20.01 1.86
CA ARG A 185 27.67 -18.61 1.88
C ARG A 185 27.41 -18.08 0.47
N ALA A 186 28.32 -18.32 -0.48
CA ALA A 186 28.11 -17.94 -1.88
C ALA A 186 26.86 -18.60 -2.47
N ALA A 187 26.67 -19.91 -2.22
CA ALA A 187 25.47 -20.62 -2.66
C ALA A 187 24.18 -20.06 -2.03
N TRP A 188 24.25 -19.62 -0.77
CA TRP A 188 23.13 -18.95 -0.08
C TRP A 188 22.79 -17.61 -0.72
N PHE A 189 23.79 -16.79 -1.05
CA PHE A 189 23.60 -15.51 -1.72
C PHE A 189 23.03 -15.69 -3.13
N ASP A 190 23.55 -16.65 -3.91
CA ASP A 190 23.03 -16.95 -5.25
C ASP A 190 21.57 -17.42 -5.21
N TRP A 191 21.18 -18.15 -4.17
CA TRP A 191 19.78 -18.54 -3.97
C TRP A 191 18.89 -17.33 -3.69
N HIS A 192 19.35 -16.35 -2.89
CA HIS A 192 18.64 -15.10 -2.64
C HIS A 192 18.53 -14.23 -3.88
N ARG A 193 19.59 -14.11 -4.68
CA ARG A 193 19.58 -13.41 -5.98
C ARG A 193 18.53 -13.98 -6.94
N LYS A 194 18.40 -15.31 -7.03
CA LYS A 194 17.39 -15.95 -7.89
C LYS A 194 15.96 -15.65 -7.46
N ARG A 195 15.75 -15.42 -6.17
CA ARG A 195 14.47 -15.06 -5.57
C ARG A 195 14.19 -13.56 -5.57
N SER A 196 15.14 -12.74 -6.03
CA SER A 196 15.02 -11.28 -6.12
C SER A 196 14.51 -10.69 -4.81
N ILE A 197 15.30 -10.74 -3.74
CA ILE A 197 14.96 -10.11 -2.44
C ILE A 197 15.00 -8.58 -2.51
N HIS A 198 14.50 -7.88 -1.48
CA HIS A 198 14.62 -6.41 -1.40
C HIS A 198 16.09 -6.03 -1.21
N VAL A 199 16.66 -5.36 -2.19
CA VAL A 199 18.04 -4.87 -2.15
C VAL A 199 18.05 -3.37 -1.94
N HIS A 200 16.94 -2.71 -2.22
CA HIS A 200 16.74 -1.30 -1.90
C HIS A 200 15.48 -1.10 -1.04
N CYS A 201 15.38 0.05 -0.37
CA CYS A 201 14.16 0.40 0.37
C CYS A 201 14.02 1.92 0.53
N TRP A 202 12.78 2.41 0.48
CA TRP A 202 12.45 3.84 0.51
C TRP A 202 11.13 4.12 1.20
N THR A 203 10.94 5.39 1.53
CA THR A 203 9.65 6.04 1.71
C THR A 203 9.31 6.84 0.44
N GLU A 204 8.09 7.34 0.39
CA GLU A 204 7.57 8.17 -0.69
C GLU A 204 8.32 9.52 -0.86
N ASP A 205 8.87 10.05 0.23
CA ASP A 205 9.69 11.27 0.19
C ASP A 205 11.15 10.96 -0.19
N GLU A 206 11.67 9.78 0.17
CA GLU A 206 13.03 9.35 -0.18
C GLU A 206 13.13 8.93 -1.66
N PHE A 207 12.14 8.19 -2.18
CA PHE A 207 12.13 7.78 -3.58
C PHE A 207 11.85 8.95 -4.55
N LEU A 208 11.21 10.02 -4.07
CA LEU A 208 11.02 11.24 -4.86
C LEU A 208 12.34 11.79 -5.40
N GLU A 209 13.43 11.72 -4.63
CA GLU A 209 14.76 12.16 -5.08
C GLU A 209 15.23 11.43 -6.35
N VAL A 210 14.86 10.14 -6.48
CA VAL A 210 15.17 9.31 -7.65
C VAL A 210 14.43 9.81 -8.88
N LEU A 211 13.14 10.10 -8.76
CA LEU A 211 12.33 10.65 -9.86
C LEU A 211 12.81 12.05 -10.26
N LEU A 212 13.14 12.91 -9.29
CA LEU A 212 13.67 14.24 -9.57
C LEU A 212 15.04 14.18 -10.25
N HIS A 213 15.92 13.24 -9.86
CA HIS A 213 17.17 13.01 -10.54
C HIS A 213 16.96 12.57 -11.99
N ALA A 214 16.05 11.63 -12.22
CA ALA A 214 15.74 11.13 -13.54
C ALA A 214 15.20 12.23 -14.47
N ILE A 215 14.37 13.13 -13.96
CA ILE A 215 13.89 14.30 -14.70
C ILE A 215 15.04 15.28 -14.98
N ALA A 216 15.75 15.73 -13.94
CA ALA A 216 16.71 16.82 -14.04
C ALA A 216 18.00 16.43 -14.78
N THR A 217 18.41 15.15 -14.70
CA THR A 217 19.74 14.70 -15.15
C THR A 217 19.68 13.67 -16.27
N MET A 218 18.66 12.81 -16.29
CA MET A 218 18.55 11.71 -17.27
C MET A 218 17.62 12.05 -18.45
N GLY A 219 16.99 13.23 -18.43
CA GLY A 219 16.13 13.70 -19.52
C GLY A 219 14.75 13.04 -19.54
N HIS A 220 14.32 12.42 -18.43
CA HIS A 220 12.97 11.90 -18.31
C HIS A 220 11.98 13.06 -18.32
N ARG A 221 10.85 12.87 -18.99
CA ARG A 221 9.79 13.87 -19.06
C ARG A 221 8.56 13.47 -18.24
N TRP A 222 8.77 13.09 -16.99
CA TRP A 222 7.68 12.68 -16.11
C TRP A 222 6.82 13.86 -15.67
N GLU A 223 5.51 13.69 -15.81
CA GLU A 223 4.52 14.52 -15.12
C GLU A 223 3.76 13.66 -14.12
N PHE A 224 3.62 14.17 -12.90
CA PHE A 224 2.78 13.53 -11.88
C PHE A 224 1.31 13.65 -12.29
N VAL A 225 0.59 12.52 -12.28
CA VAL A 225 -0.85 12.45 -12.60
C VAL A 225 -1.68 12.17 -11.34
N ASP A 226 -1.27 11.15 -10.59
CA ASP A 226 -1.97 10.65 -9.40
C ASP A 226 -1.02 9.73 -8.61
N GLY A 227 -1.42 9.29 -7.43
CA GLY A 227 -0.60 8.38 -6.64
C GLY A 227 -1.35 7.76 -5.48
N ILE A 228 -0.62 7.01 -4.66
CA ILE A 228 -1.07 6.55 -3.35
C ILE A 228 0.03 6.77 -2.32
N ILE A 229 -0.36 7.00 -1.08
CA ILE A 229 0.52 6.91 0.10
C ILE A 229 0.06 5.77 0.97
N ALA A 230 0.93 5.24 1.82
CA ALA A 230 0.59 4.09 2.66
C ALA A 230 -0.60 4.35 3.60
N ASP A 231 -0.83 5.61 3.99
CA ASP A 231 -1.99 6.02 4.79
C ASP A 231 -3.34 5.78 4.08
N ASP A 232 -3.36 5.65 2.74
CA ASP A 232 -4.58 5.44 1.95
C ASP A 232 -5.34 4.16 2.28
N GLU A 233 -4.67 3.20 2.94
CA GLU A 233 -5.30 1.98 3.44
C GLU A 233 -5.13 1.80 4.95
N GLY A 234 -5.00 2.91 5.67
CA GLY A 234 -4.98 2.94 7.12
C GLY A 234 -3.79 2.18 7.70
N GLU A 235 -4.02 1.39 8.74
CA GLU A 235 -2.98 0.65 9.47
C GLU A 235 -2.36 -0.51 8.67
N HIS A 236 -3.04 -0.98 7.61
CA HIS A 236 -2.60 -2.11 6.80
C HIS A 236 -1.88 -1.70 5.52
N GLY A 237 -1.92 -0.43 5.14
CA GLY A 237 -1.24 0.04 3.93
C GLY A 237 0.28 -0.04 4.08
N ILE A 238 0.94 -0.67 3.12
CA ILE A 238 2.39 -0.96 3.15
C ILE A 238 3.16 -0.36 1.97
N GLU A 239 2.50 0.32 1.04
CA GLU A 239 3.12 0.82 -0.18
C GLU A 239 2.72 2.26 -0.46
N PHE A 240 3.54 2.91 -1.29
CA PHE A 240 3.24 4.17 -1.93
C PHE A 240 3.42 3.99 -3.43
N GLY A 241 2.92 4.92 -4.23
CA GLY A 241 3.06 4.81 -5.66
C GLY A 241 2.74 6.07 -6.44
N TYR A 242 3.16 6.05 -7.69
CA TYR A 242 3.04 7.14 -8.64
C TYR A 242 2.39 6.66 -9.94
N VAL A 243 1.48 7.47 -10.45
CA VAL A 243 1.04 7.45 -11.84
C VAL A 243 1.77 8.58 -12.53
N LEU A 244 2.72 8.21 -13.39
CA LEU A 244 3.60 9.12 -14.11
C LEU A 244 3.21 9.13 -15.58
N ARG A 245 3.03 10.32 -16.16
CA ARG A 245 2.85 10.47 -17.61
C ARG A 245 4.16 10.82 -18.28
N ARG A 246 4.51 10.11 -19.36
CA ARG A 246 5.60 10.52 -20.27
C ARG A 246 5.14 11.73 -21.10
N SER A 247 5.55 12.92 -20.70
CA SER A 247 5.14 14.16 -21.34
C SER A 247 5.69 14.31 -22.76
N THR A 248 4.85 14.86 -23.63
CA THR A 248 5.19 15.23 -25.02
C THR A 248 5.64 16.68 -25.13
N LEU A 249 5.47 17.45 -24.06
CA LEU A 249 5.82 18.86 -24.00
C LEU A 249 7.33 19.04 -23.75
N ALA A 250 7.90 20.09 -24.33
CA ALA A 250 9.27 20.49 -24.07
C ALA A 250 9.30 21.45 -22.88
N PHE A 251 10.02 21.06 -21.83
CA PHE A 251 10.29 21.87 -20.64
C PHE A 251 11.80 21.93 -20.42
N ASP A 252 12.29 22.97 -19.76
CA ASP A 252 13.62 22.91 -19.14
C ASP A 252 13.61 21.80 -18.06
N PRO A 253 14.61 20.91 -17.99
CA PRO A 253 14.63 19.83 -17.02
C PRO A 253 14.52 20.28 -15.56
N SER A 254 15.09 21.45 -15.22
CA SER A 254 15.05 21.98 -13.86
C SER A 254 13.66 22.51 -13.52
N GLU A 255 13.02 23.21 -14.47
CA GLU A 255 11.64 23.68 -14.31
C GLU A 255 10.65 22.52 -14.20
N LEU A 256 10.84 21.45 -14.98
CA LEU A 256 10.00 20.26 -14.90
C LEU A 256 10.17 19.55 -13.55
N ALA A 257 11.40 19.41 -13.05
CA ALA A 257 11.68 18.82 -11.75
C ALA A 257 11.05 19.65 -10.61
N GLU A 258 11.19 20.97 -10.64
CA GLU A 258 10.57 21.86 -9.64
C GLU A 258 9.04 21.75 -9.66
N ARG A 259 8.43 21.74 -10.84
CA ARG A 259 6.98 21.56 -11.00
C ARG A 259 6.53 20.18 -10.50
N PHE A 260 7.29 19.12 -10.80
CA PHE A 260 7.00 17.78 -10.33
C PHE A 260 7.03 17.72 -8.79
N ASP A 261 8.13 18.20 -8.17
CA ASP A 261 8.29 18.25 -6.71
C ASP A 261 7.14 19.01 -6.04
N ALA A 262 6.85 20.23 -6.53
CA ALA A 262 5.78 21.05 -5.97
C ALA A 262 4.40 20.37 -6.09
N THR A 263 4.11 19.75 -7.23
CA THR A 263 2.81 19.08 -7.47
C THR A 263 2.66 17.86 -6.57
N TRP A 264 3.69 17.00 -6.51
CA TRP A 264 3.70 15.82 -5.67
C TRP A 264 3.56 16.18 -4.18
N ARG A 265 4.36 17.13 -3.69
CA ARG A 265 4.31 17.53 -2.27
C ARG A 265 2.98 18.15 -1.89
N ALA A 266 2.41 18.98 -2.76
CA ALA A 266 1.08 19.55 -2.53
C ALA A 266 0.01 18.45 -2.47
N TRP A 267 0.05 17.49 -3.41
CA TRP A 267 -0.86 16.34 -3.43
C TRP A 267 -0.73 15.49 -2.17
N CYS A 268 0.48 15.14 -1.74
CA CYS A 268 0.73 14.40 -0.50
C CYS A 268 0.24 15.16 0.74
N ALA A 269 0.47 16.48 0.81
CA ALA A 269 0.02 17.30 1.92
C ALA A 269 -1.51 17.33 2.02
N GLU A 270 -2.20 17.49 0.89
CA GLU A 270 -3.66 17.42 0.84
C GLU A 270 -4.17 16.03 1.26
N ARG A 271 -3.53 14.97 0.77
CA ARG A 271 -3.91 13.58 1.08
C ARG A 271 -3.77 13.26 2.57
N ARG A 272 -2.63 13.60 3.18
CA ARG A 272 -2.39 13.42 4.63
C ARG A 272 -3.36 14.26 5.48
N ALA A 273 -3.71 15.47 5.03
CA ALA A 273 -4.71 16.31 5.71
C ALA A 273 -6.12 15.72 5.62
N LEU A 274 -6.49 15.08 4.50
CA LEU A 274 -7.75 14.35 4.38
C LEU A 274 -7.82 13.17 5.36
N HIS A 275 -6.75 12.39 5.48
CA HIS A 275 -6.66 11.29 6.46
C HIS A 275 -6.82 11.78 7.89
N THR A 276 -6.11 12.85 8.27
CA THR A 276 -6.26 13.46 9.59
C THR A 276 -7.72 13.85 9.89
N ARG A 277 -8.42 14.42 8.91
CA ARG A 277 -9.84 14.78 9.06
C ARG A 277 -10.76 13.57 9.15
N TRP A 278 -10.43 12.48 8.47
CA TRP A 278 -11.18 11.23 8.53
C TRP A 278 -11.01 10.57 9.90
N ASP A 279 -9.78 10.50 10.42
CA ASP A 279 -9.50 9.97 11.75
C ASP A 279 -10.22 10.75 12.84
N GLU A 280 -10.21 12.09 12.77
CA GLU A 280 -10.97 12.93 13.70
C GLU A 280 -12.48 12.69 13.62
N ALA A 281 -13.01 12.45 12.42
CA ALA A 281 -14.42 12.15 12.22
C ALA A 281 -14.79 10.77 12.76
N ASP A 282 -13.94 9.76 12.53
CA ASP A 282 -14.14 8.40 13.03
C ASP A 282 -14.07 8.33 14.56
N GLN A 283 -13.12 9.03 15.18
CA GLN A 283 -13.06 9.17 16.65
C GLN A 283 -14.33 9.79 17.23
N ARG A 284 -14.88 10.83 16.58
CA ARG A 284 -16.15 11.45 16.99
C ARG A 284 -17.33 10.49 16.82
N LEU A 285 -17.36 9.73 15.73
CA LEU A 285 -18.40 8.74 15.48
C LEU A 285 -18.37 7.64 16.55
N THR A 286 -17.19 7.09 16.84
CA THR A 286 -16.96 6.08 17.88
C THR A 286 -17.37 6.59 19.27
N SER A 287 -17.02 7.83 19.61
CA SER A 287 -17.47 8.47 20.86
C SER A 287 -18.99 8.56 20.92
N CYS A 288 -19.64 9.02 19.84
CA CYS A 288 -21.09 9.14 19.78
C CYS A 288 -21.79 7.77 19.89
N SER A 289 -21.26 6.73 19.24
CA SER A 289 -21.78 5.37 19.37
C SER A 289 -21.69 4.83 20.80
N THR A 290 -20.60 5.15 21.51
CA THR A 290 -20.42 4.78 22.93
C THR A 290 -21.42 5.52 23.83
N ASP A 291 -21.64 6.82 23.58
CA ASP A 291 -22.63 7.62 24.31
C ASP A 291 -24.05 7.08 24.08
N ILE A 292 -24.39 6.74 22.83
CA ILE A 292 -25.69 6.14 22.49
C ILE A 292 -25.89 4.82 23.23
N ALA A 293 -24.90 3.92 23.23
CA ALA A 293 -24.99 2.64 23.92
C ALA A 293 -25.18 2.82 25.44
N THR A 294 -24.49 3.82 26.01
CA THR A 294 -24.63 4.20 27.43
C THR A 294 -26.04 4.72 27.73
N LEU A 295 -26.56 5.64 26.91
CA LEU A 295 -27.91 6.18 27.04
C LEU A 295 -28.98 5.10 26.89
N GLN A 296 -28.81 4.16 25.95
CA GLN A 296 -29.72 3.02 25.79
C GLN A 296 -29.76 2.14 27.05
N THR A 297 -28.61 1.92 27.69
CA THR A 297 -28.54 1.18 28.96
C THR A 297 -29.27 1.91 30.08
N GLN A 298 -29.03 3.23 30.22
CA GLN A 298 -29.71 4.06 31.22
C GLN A 298 -31.24 4.10 31.02
N VAL A 299 -31.68 4.19 29.76
CA VAL A 299 -33.12 4.14 29.42
C VAL A 299 -33.72 2.79 29.84
N ALA A 300 -33.05 1.67 29.53
CA ALA A 300 -33.52 0.34 29.92
C ALA A 300 -33.63 0.17 31.45
N GLU A 301 -32.66 0.71 32.21
CA GLU A 301 -32.71 0.73 33.68
C GLU A 301 -33.89 1.55 34.21
N LEU A 302 -34.12 2.75 33.66
CA LEU A 302 -35.25 3.59 34.03
C LEU A 302 -36.60 2.93 33.71
N GLU A 303 -36.72 2.29 32.55
CA GLU A 303 -37.91 1.53 32.18
C GLU A 303 -38.18 0.38 33.16
N ALA A 304 -37.15 -0.34 33.60
CA ALA A 304 -37.27 -1.39 34.60
C ALA A 304 -37.73 -0.85 35.97
N VAL A 305 -37.21 0.32 36.38
CA VAL A 305 -37.64 1.02 37.60
C VAL A 305 -39.10 1.43 37.50
N VAL A 306 -39.52 2.06 36.39
CA VAL A 306 -40.92 2.46 36.15
C VAL A 306 -41.84 1.25 36.20
N ALA A 307 -41.51 0.18 35.49
CA ALA A 307 -42.28 -1.07 35.50
C ALA A 307 -42.37 -1.71 36.90
N HIS A 308 -41.32 -1.58 37.73
CA HIS A 308 -41.37 -2.01 39.13
C HIS A 308 -42.33 -1.15 39.97
N GLN A 309 -42.26 0.18 39.85
CA GLN A 309 -43.17 1.08 40.58
C GLN A 309 -44.63 0.90 40.16
N ASP A 310 -44.89 0.71 38.86
CA ASP A 310 -46.24 0.45 38.35
C ASP A 310 -46.83 -0.85 38.92
N ARG A 311 -46.01 -1.91 39.04
CA ARG A 311 -46.42 -3.15 39.72
C ARG A 311 -46.77 -2.91 41.19
N ARG A 312 -45.97 -2.14 41.93
CA ARG A 312 -46.26 -1.79 43.33
C ARG A 312 -47.54 -0.97 43.47
N LEU A 313 -47.73 0.03 42.61
CA LEU A 313 -48.94 0.85 42.58
C LEU A 313 -50.17 0.02 42.23
N ALA A 314 -50.07 -0.93 41.29
CA ALA A 314 -51.16 -1.83 40.95
C ALA A 314 -51.59 -2.70 42.15
N VAL A 315 -50.64 -3.23 42.92
CA VAL A 315 -50.92 -3.96 44.17
C VAL A 315 -51.62 -3.04 45.18
N PHE A 316 -51.09 -1.84 45.42
CA PHE A 316 -51.71 -0.88 46.32
C PHE A 316 -53.14 -0.47 45.89
N ARG A 317 -53.36 -0.25 44.60
CA ARG A 317 -54.69 0.08 44.02
C ARG A 317 -55.74 -1.02 44.25
N ARG A 318 -55.31 -2.28 44.42
CA ARG A 318 -56.19 -3.42 44.73
C ARG A 318 -56.44 -3.61 46.24
N SER A 319 -55.80 -2.83 47.10
CA SER A 319 -55.97 -2.89 48.56
C SER A 319 -57.31 -2.30 49.01
N PRO A 320 -57.95 -2.86 50.05
CA PRO A 320 -59.19 -2.32 50.64
C PRO A 320 -59.06 -0.88 51.16
N LEU A 321 -57.84 -0.43 51.46
CA LEU A 321 -57.56 0.92 51.98
C LEU A 321 -57.51 1.99 50.87
N TYR A 322 -57.36 1.59 49.60
CA TYR A 322 -57.19 2.53 48.48
C TYR A 322 -58.41 3.43 48.23
N PRO A 323 -59.67 2.94 48.24
CA PRO A 323 -60.85 3.79 48.06
C PRO A 323 -61.00 4.85 49.16
N VAL A 324 -60.65 4.50 50.41
CA VAL A 324 -60.72 5.40 51.59
C VAL A 324 -59.71 6.53 51.47
N LEU A 325 -58.46 6.23 51.10
CA LEU A 325 -57.42 7.23 50.88
C LEU A 325 -57.73 8.15 49.69
N ARG A 326 -58.32 7.61 48.62
CA ARG A 326 -58.71 8.39 47.44
C ARG A 326 -59.82 9.39 47.76
N LEU A 327 -60.78 9.01 48.59
CA LEU A 327 -61.84 9.90 49.11
C LEU A 327 -61.25 11.01 50.00
N ALA A 328 -60.32 10.67 50.91
CA ALA A 328 -59.65 11.64 51.78
C ALA A 328 -58.81 12.68 51.00
N GLN A 329 -58.12 12.27 49.94
CA GLN A 329 -57.38 13.19 49.06
C GLN A 329 -58.30 14.11 48.25
N ARG A 330 -59.43 13.59 47.76
CA ARG A 330 -60.44 14.39 47.04
C ARG A 330 -61.03 15.46 47.95
N ALA A 331 -61.34 15.11 49.19
CA ALA A 331 -61.84 16.03 50.22
C ALA A 331 -60.81 17.12 50.62
N ARG A 332 -59.51 16.80 50.61
CA ARG A 332 -58.43 17.79 50.84
C ARG A 332 -58.25 18.76 49.68
N ARG A 333 -58.39 18.31 48.42
CA ARG A 333 -58.30 19.19 47.24
C ARG A 333 -59.50 20.15 47.13
N THR A 334 -60.69 19.73 47.51
CA THR A 334 -61.87 20.61 47.55
C THR A 334 -61.81 21.67 48.67
N ARG A 335 -60.93 21.51 49.68
CA ARG A 335 -60.67 22.52 50.72
C ARG A 335 -59.59 23.56 50.34
N PHE A 336 -58.86 23.36 49.24
CA PHE A 336 -57.80 24.27 48.77
C PHE A 336 -58.25 25.14 47.56
N LEU A 337 -59.40 24.82 46.95
CA LEU A 337 -60.01 25.55 45.84
C LEU A 337 -61.29 26.31 46.26
N SER A 338 -61.56 26.36 47.57
CA SER A 338 -62.57 27.17 48.24
C SER A 338 -61.87 28.13 49.18
#